data_AF-A0A0G4EPP7-F1
#
_entry.id   AF-A0A0G4EPP7-F1
#
_cell.length_a   1.000
_cell.length_b   1.000
_cell.length_c   1.000
_cell.angle_alpha   90.00
_cell.angle_beta   90.00
_cell.angle_gamma   90.00
#
_symmetry.space_group_name_H-M   'P 1'
#
loop_
_entity.id
_entity.type
_entity.pdbx_description
1 polymer ?
#
loop_
_entity_poly.entity_id
_entity_poly.type
_entity_poly.pdbx_seq_one_letter_code
_entity_poly.pdbx_strand_id
1 'polypeptide(L)'
;MTEPNGAGGSGAVVRPAFCTLGNPVDASTNLFSLKVDESVKIQVYAVNITPPITNVSEVRKVIYNAQEPILNALVADGAKVGAILHQGMNLFVTLPHSLTPNQTVSVDSTIQGNSQTFSIQLAFKHDLVLRGGDLEQEAIQYMNV
;
A
#
# COMPACT_ATOMS: atom_id res chain seq x y z
N MET A 1 -43.58 11.12 -23.24
CA MET A 1 -43.72 10.32 -22.01
C MET A 1 -42.59 9.30 -22.05
N THR A 2 -41.61 9.24 -21.17
CA THR A 2 -41.28 9.94 -19.93
C THR A 2 -39.81 9.57 -19.70
N GLU A 3 -38.94 10.54 -19.45
CA GLU A 3 -37.57 10.26 -19.00
C GLU A 3 -37.62 9.57 -17.62
N PRO A 4 -36.77 8.57 -17.32
CA PRO A 4 -36.51 8.21 -15.94
C PRO A 4 -35.37 9.08 -15.43
N ASN A 5 -35.75 10.11 -14.68
CA ASN A 5 -34.91 10.71 -13.66
C ASN A 5 -34.69 9.67 -12.54
N GLY A 6 -33.44 9.43 -12.16
CA GLY A 6 -33.08 8.46 -11.12
C GLY A 6 -31.68 8.66 -10.58
N ALA A 7 -31.50 9.75 -9.83
CA ALA A 7 -30.59 9.93 -8.69
C ALA A 7 -29.38 8.99 -8.54
N GLY A 8 -28.18 9.58 -8.61
CA GLY A 8 -27.22 9.55 -7.50
C GLY A 8 -26.88 8.19 -6.90
N GLY A 9 -26.04 7.44 -7.60
CA GLY A 9 -25.24 6.36 -7.01
C GLY A 9 -23.98 6.22 -7.84
N SER A 10 -22.82 6.52 -7.26
CA SER A 10 -21.53 6.17 -7.86
C SER A 10 -21.41 4.64 -7.82
N GLY A 11 -21.97 3.97 -8.81
CA GLY A 11 -21.89 2.53 -8.99
C GLY A 11 -21.40 2.29 -10.41
N ALA A 12 -20.23 1.67 -10.55
CA ALA A 12 -19.71 1.31 -11.85
C ALA A 12 -20.76 0.52 -12.64
N VAL A 13 -20.98 0.87 -13.91
CA VAL A 13 -21.90 0.13 -14.78
C VAL A 13 -21.39 -1.30 -14.89
N VAL A 14 -22.16 -2.26 -14.38
CA VAL A 14 -21.84 -3.69 -14.46
C VAL A 14 -21.73 -4.08 -15.93
N ARG A 15 -20.64 -4.77 -16.30
CA ARG A 15 -20.41 -5.18 -17.69
C ARG A 15 -21.59 -6.06 -18.14
N PRO A 16 -22.26 -5.74 -19.26
CA PRO A 16 -23.24 -6.64 -19.87
C PRO A 16 -22.55 -7.91 -20.39
N ALA A 17 -23.33 -8.85 -20.93
CA ALA A 17 -22.77 -10.07 -21.53
C ALA A 17 -21.67 -9.79 -22.56
N PHE A 18 -20.68 -10.68 -22.65
CA PHE A 18 -19.62 -10.61 -23.66
C PHE A 18 -20.22 -10.73 -25.08
N CYS A 19 -19.65 -10.00 -26.04
CA CYS A 19 -20.08 -10.07 -27.45
C CYS A 19 -19.79 -11.45 -28.04
N THR A 20 -20.74 -11.99 -28.81
CA THR A 20 -20.65 -13.31 -29.46
C THR A 20 -20.49 -13.24 -30.97
N LEU A 21 -20.35 -12.04 -31.54
CA LEU A 21 -20.23 -11.84 -32.99
C LEU A 21 -18.77 -11.99 -33.44
N GLY A 22 -18.57 -12.76 -34.51
CA GLY A 22 -17.26 -12.99 -35.12
C GLY A 22 -16.74 -14.42 -34.90
N ASN A 23 -15.62 -14.73 -35.55
CA ASN A 23 -14.92 -16.00 -35.35
C ASN A 23 -13.88 -15.84 -34.23
N PRO A 24 -13.69 -16.85 -33.37
CA PRO A 24 -12.65 -16.81 -32.34
C PRO A 24 -11.27 -16.80 -32.99
N VAL A 25 -10.35 -16.04 -32.41
CA VAL A 25 -8.95 -15.96 -32.82
C VAL A 25 -8.09 -16.00 -31.56
N ASP A 26 -7.01 -16.76 -31.61
CA ASP A 26 -6.02 -16.78 -30.54
C ASP A 26 -5.21 -15.47 -30.55
N ALA A 27 -5.09 -14.84 -29.38
CA ALA A 27 -4.35 -13.60 -29.22
C ALA A 27 -3.40 -13.71 -28.02
N SER A 28 -2.17 -13.27 -28.23
CA SER A 28 -1.22 -13.03 -27.14
C SER A 28 -1.26 -11.56 -26.78
N THR A 29 -1.16 -11.26 -25.50
CA THR A 29 -1.05 -9.88 -24.99
C THR A 29 0.27 -9.74 -24.23
N ASN A 30 0.67 -8.49 -23.98
CA ASN A 30 1.78 -8.17 -23.08
C ASN A 30 1.36 -8.15 -21.60
N LEU A 31 0.21 -8.76 -21.26
CA LEU A 31 -0.28 -8.85 -19.89
C LEU A 31 0.25 -10.14 -19.25
N PHE A 32 0.79 -10.00 -18.05
CA PHE A 32 1.26 -11.11 -17.22
C PHE A 32 0.30 -11.30 -16.05
N SER A 33 -0.08 -12.56 -15.80
CA SER A 33 -0.95 -12.88 -14.66
C SER A 33 -0.13 -12.87 -13.37
N LEU A 34 -0.50 -12.00 -12.45
CA LEU A 34 0.04 -11.97 -11.10
C LEU A 34 -0.91 -12.73 -10.17
N LYS A 35 -0.37 -13.64 -9.36
CA LYS A 35 -1.12 -14.30 -8.29
C LYS A 35 -0.69 -13.69 -6.96
N VAL A 36 -1.63 -13.13 -6.22
CA VAL A 36 -1.43 -12.72 -4.83
C VAL A 36 -1.75 -13.91 -3.95
N ASP A 37 -0.85 -14.25 -3.04
CA ASP A 37 -1.09 -15.27 -2.03
C ASP A 37 -2.04 -14.72 -0.96
N GLU A 38 -3.17 -15.40 -0.75
CA GLU A 38 -4.22 -14.99 0.18
C GLU A 38 -3.77 -15.02 1.66
N SER A 39 -2.65 -15.68 1.95
CA SER A 39 -2.04 -15.69 3.29
C SER A 39 -1.25 -14.41 3.61
N VAL A 40 -0.96 -13.57 2.60
CA VAL A 40 -0.25 -12.31 2.80
C VAL A 40 -1.20 -11.28 3.40
N LYS A 41 -0.86 -10.82 4.60
CA LYS A 41 -1.54 -9.69 5.25
C LYS A 41 -0.77 -8.42 4.97
N ILE A 42 -1.46 -7.42 4.42
CA ILE A 42 -0.91 -6.08 4.21
C ILE A 42 -1.56 -5.16 5.22
N GLN A 43 -0.76 -4.36 5.90
CA GLN A 43 -1.23 -3.37 6.86
C GLN A 43 -0.84 -1.99 6.42
N VAL A 44 -1.76 -1.03 6.59
CA VAL A 44 -1.53 0.36 6.22
C VAL A 44 -1.28 1.18 7.48
N TYR A 45 -0.17 1.89 7.50
CA TYR A 45 0.21 2.83 8.54
C TYR A 45 0.25 4.25 7.99
N ALA A 46 -0.27 5.21 8.77
CA ALA A 46 0.06 6.61 8.58
C ALA A 46 1.45 6.88 9.16
N VAL A 47 2.24 7.66 8.44
CA VAL A 47 3.61 8.03 8.85
C VAL A 47 3.66 9.51 9.22
N ASN A 48 4.21 9.80 10.39
CA ASN A 48 4.60 11.16 10.78
C ASN A 48 6.08 11.19 11.16
N ILE A 49 6.84 12.12 10.59
CA ILE A 49 8.29 12.24 10.79
C ILE A 49 8.59 13.55 11.50
N THR A 50 9.39 13.48 12.58
CA THR A 50 9.85 14.63 13.34
C THR A 50 11.39 14.67 13.36
N PRO A 51 12.03 15.80 12.98
CA PRO A 51 11.39 17.02 12.46
C PRO A 51 10.74 16.80 11.08
N PRO A 52 9.75 17.62 10.72
CA PRO A 52 9.02 17.46 9.46
C PRO A 52 9.94 17.69 8.26
N ILE A 53 9.79 16.85 7.24
CA ILE A 53 10.53 16.93 5.98
C ILE A 53 9.55 17.30 4.87
N THR A 54 9.86 18.33 4.10
CA THR A 54 8.99 18.81 3.00
C THR A 54 9.28 18.10 1.68
N ASN A 55 10.48 17.55 1.50
CA ASN A 55 10.89 16.87 0.28
C ASN A 55 10.56 15.37 0.33
N VAL A 56 9.68 14.91 -0.56
CA VAL A 56 9.24 13.50 -0.66
C VAL A 56 10.41 12.54 -0.91
N SER A 57 11.43 12.95 -1.67
CA SER A 57 12.59 12.10 -1.95
C SER A 57 13.45 11.88 -0.69
N GLU A 58 13.51 12.87 0.20
CA GLU A 58 14.24 12.76 1.46
C GLU A 58 13.45 11.92 2.48
N VAL A 59 12.12 12.07 2.53
CA VAL A 59 11.23 11.18 3.29
C VAL A 59 11.48 9.73 2.90
N ARG A 60 11.50 9.42 1.59
CA ARG A 60 11.78 8.06 1.11
C ARG A 60 13.14 7.53 1.58
N LYS A 61 14.18 8.36 1.60
CA LYS A 61 15.51 7.96 2.10
C LYS A 61 15.49 7.66 3.59
N VAL A 62 14.83 8.49 4.39
CA VAL A 62 14.69 8.26 5.84
C VAL A 62 13.97 6.95 6.12
N ILE A 63 12.84 6.71 5.44
CA ILE A 63 12.08 5.47 5.59
C ILE A 63 12.88 4.25 5.10
N TYR A 64 13.60 4.38 3.99
CA TYR A 64 14.48 3.32 3.49
C TYR A 64 15.56 2.93 4.51
N ASN A 65 16.24 3.92 5.10
CA ASN A 65 17.25 3.67 6.15
C ASN A 65 16.63 3.13 7.44
N ALA A 66 15.34 3.39 7.68
CA ALA A 66 14.60 2.93 8.86
C ALA A 66 13.90 1.59 8.65
N GLN A 67 14.01 0.94 7.49
CA GLN A 67 13.23 -0.28 7.19
C GLN A 67 13.42 -1.37 8.25
N GLU A 68 14.67 -1.68 8.60
CA GLU A 68 14.97 -2.69 9.62
C GLU A 68 14.47 -2.26 11.02
N PRO A 69 14.78 -1.05 11.54
CA PRO A 69 14.21 -0.57 12.79
C PRO A 69 12.67 -0.61 12.84
N ILE A 70 11.99 -0.25 11.74
CA ILE A 70 10.53 -0.27 11.64
C ILE A 70 10.01 -1.70 11.71
N LEU A 71 10.55 -2.61 10.90
CA LEU A 71 10.13 -4.01 10.91
C LEU A 71 10.36 -4.64 12.30
N ASN A 72 11.49 -4.34 12.94
CA ASN A 72 11.79 -4.85 14.29
C ASN A 72 10.82 -4.30 15.34
N ALA A 73 10.36 -3.05 15.23
CA ALA A 73 9.38 -2.48 16.16
C ALA A 73 7.96 -3.03 15.95
N LEU A 74 7.62 -3.40 14.71
CA LEU A 74 6.29 -3.93 14.36
C LEU A 74 6.16 -5.44 14.60
N VAL A 75 7.27 -6.17 14.69
CA VAL A 75 7.27 -7.62 14.91
C VAL A 75 7.61 -7.95 16.36
N ALA A 76 6.65 -8.51 17.10
CA ALA A 76 6.82 -8.87 18.50
C ALA A 76 7.83 -10.01 18.75
N ASP A 77 8.02 -10.92 17.79
CA ASP A 77 8.78 -12.18 17.96
C ASP A 77 10.05 -12.28 17.10
N GLY A 78 10.57 -11.17 16.55
CA GLY A 78 11.80 -11.18 15.75
C GLY A 78 11.70 -11.87 14.38
N ALA A 79 10.49 -12.18 13.91
CA ALA A 79 10.24 -12.69 12.57
C ALA A 79 10.52 -11.60 11.50
N LYS A 80 11.72 -11.62 10.94
CA LYS A 80 12.23 -10.66 9.93
C LYS A 80 11.55 -10.76 8.55
N VAL A 81 10.39 -11.39 8.44
CA VAL A 81 9.75 -11.66 7.15
C VAL A 81 8.73 -10.56 6.89
N GLY A 82 9.18 -9.45 6.34
CA GLY A 82 8.28 -8.39 5.90
C GLY A 82 8.91 -7.44 4.91
N ALA A 83 8.09 -6.84 4.06
CA ALA A 83 8.46 -5.79 3.15
C ALA A 83 7.74 -4.51 3.56
N ILE A 84 8.44 -3.39 3.43
CA ILE A 84 7.88 -2.06 3.61
C ILE A 84 7.83 -1.38 2.25
N LEU A 85 6.64 -0.97 1.83
CA LEU A 85 6.43 -0.09 0.70
C LEU A 85 5.98 1.27 1.22
N HIS A 86 6.64 2.33 0.77
CA HIS A 86 6.29 3.69 1.17
C HIS A 86 5.79 4.49 -0.03
N GLN A 87 4.55 4.98 0.05
CA GLN A 87 3.94 5.76 -1.01
C GLN A 87 3.26 7.01 -0.42
N GLY A 88 3.86 8.16 -0.70
CA GLY A 88 3.32 9.44 -0.22
C GLY A 88 3.38 9.52 1.31
N MET A 89 2.23 9.39 1.96
CA MET A 89 2.05 9.48 3.42
C MET A 89 1.74 8.13 4.08
N ASN A 90 1.44 7.10 3.30
CA ASN A 90 1.13 5.77 3.80
C ASN A 90 2.35 4.86 3.68
N LEU A 91 2.49 3.97 4.66
CA LEU A 91 3.47 2.91 4.67
C LEU A 91 2.73 1.59 4.75
N PHE A 92 2.95 0.76 3.74
CA PHE A 92 2.37 -0.58 3.63
C PHE A 92 3.37 -1.58 4.14
N VAL A 93 2.94 -2.43 5.06
CA VAL A 93 3.79 -3.46 5.66
C VAL A 93 3.16 -4.82 5.39
N THR A 94 3.92 -5.71 4.76
CA THR A 94 3.53 -7.13 4.69
C THR A 94 4.16 -7.86 5.87
N LEU A 95 3.36 -8.44 6.76
CA LEU A 95 3.87 -9.27 7.86
C LEU A 95 3.04 -10.55 7.97
N PRO A 96 3.65 -11.71 8.25
CA PRO A 96 2.92 -12.94 8.51
C PRO A 96 2.04 -12.81 9.76
N HIS A 97 2.53 -12.07 10.77
CA HIS A 97 1.80 -11.73 11.99
C HIS A 97 2.23 -10.31 12.40
N SER A 98 1.28 -9.39 12.53
CA SER A 98 1.54 -8.05 13.04
C SER A 98 0.59 -7.77 14.20
N LEU A 99 1.15 -7.32 15.32
CA LEU A 99 0.48 -7.34 16.63
C LEU A 99 0.40 -5.96 17.28
N THR A 100 1.16 -4.96 16.79
CA THR A 100 1.31 -3.67 17.48
C THR A 100 0.80 -2.51 16.63
N PRO A 101 -0.36 -1.93 16.98
CA PRO A 101 -1.04 -0.94 16.13
C PRO A 101 -0.29 0.40 16.02
N ASN A 102 0.40 0.86 17.07
CA ASN A 102 1.12 2.13 17.01
C ASN A 102 2.55 1.93 17.47
N GLN A 103 3.51 2.50 16.74
CA GLN A 103 4.93 2.41 17.05
C GLN A 103 5.63 3.74 16.82
N THR A 104 6.73 3.95 17.54
CA THR A 104 7.62 5.08 17.31
C THR A 104 9.04 4.56 17.22
N VAL A 105 9.72 4.91 16.13
CA VAL A 105 11.06 4.43 15.82
C VAL A 105 11.95 5.64 15.60
N SER A 106 13.09 5.66 16.26
CA SER A 106 14.11 6.68 16.04
C SER A 106 15.17 6.13 15.10
N VAL A 107 15.53 6.91 14.08
CA VAL A 107 16.57 6.56 13.10
C VAL A 107 17.50 7.74 12.90
N ASP A 108 18.79 7.48 12.87
CA ASP A 108 19.76 8.47 12.42
C ASP A 108 19.85 8.40 10.90
N SER A 109 19.64 9.53 10.23
CA SER A 109 19.72 9.61 8.77
C SER A 109 20.46 10.88 8.35
N THR A 110 21.28 10.75 7.33
CA THR A 110 22.02 11.89 6.76
C THR A 110 21.20 12.50 5.63
N ILE A 111 20.67 13.69 5.86
CA ILE A 111 19.99 14.49 4.83
C ILE A 111 20.89 15.68 4.49
N GLN A 112 21.15 15.89 3.19
CA GLN A 112 21.98 16.99 2.69
C GLN A 112 23.37 17.12 3.35
N GLY A 113 23.96 15.99 3.76
CA GLY A 113 25.29 15.94 4.37
C GLY A 113 25.33 16.16 5.89
N ASN A 114 24.19 16.41 6.53
CA ASN A 114 24.10 16.54 7.99
C ASN A 114 23.43 15.29 8.57
N SER A 115 24.08 14.65 9.55
CA SER A 115 23.47 13.56 10.31
C SER A 115 22.44 14.15 11.27
N GLN A 116 21.22 13.64 11.22
CA GLN A 116 20.14 14.04 12.10
C GLN A 116 19.32 12.82 12.53
N THR A 117 18.93 12.80 13.80
CA THR A 117 17.98 11.81 14.30
C THR A 117 16.56 12.22 13.92
N PHE A 118 15.84 11.31 13.29
CA PHE A 118 14.42 11.44 12.96
C PHE A 118 13.60 10.47 13.82
N SER A 119 12.50 10.96 14.37
CA SER A 119 11.49 10.13 15.00
C SER A 119 10.37 9.86 14.00
N ILE A 120 10.12 8.59 13.71
CA ILE A 120 9.10 8.10 12.79
C ILE A 120 7.99 7.49 13.64
N GLN A 121 6.82 8.11 13.61
CA GLN A 121 5.62 7.61 14.26
C GLN A 121 4.77 6.88 13.24
N LEU A 122 4.40 5.65 13.58
CA LEU A 122 3.56 4.77 12.79
C LEU A 122 2.24 4.61 13.51
N ALA A 123 1.16 4.98 12.84
CA ALA A 123 -0.20 4.79 13.34
C ALA A 123 -0.96 3.84 12.43
N PHE A 124 -1.36 2.68 12.94
CA PHE A 124 -2.14 1.70 12.19
C PHE A 124 -3.48 2.30 11.78
N LYS A 125 -3.84 2.12 10.50
CA LYS A 125 -5.11 2.55 9.95
C LYS A 125 -6.06 1.36 9.82
N HIS A 126 -5.66 0.37 9.02
CA HIS A 126 -6.45 -0.81 8.71
C HIS A 126 -5.61 -1.88 7.99
N ASP A 127 -6.16 -3.09 7.89
CA ASP A 127 -5.62 -4.14 7.03
C ASP A 127 -6.11 -3.93 5.59
N LEU A 128 -5.19 -3.98 4.63
CA LEU A 128 -5.49 -3.91 3.20
C LEU A 128 -5.75 -5.31 2.65
N VAL A 129 -6.93 -5.49 2.07
CA VAL A 129 -7.37 -6.78 1.52
C VAL A 129 -7.38 -6.72 0.00
N LEU A 130 -6.50 -7.49 -0.64
CA LEU A 130 -6.42 -7.60 -2.10
C LEU A 130 -7.46 -8.62 -2.61
N ARG A 131 -8.75 -8.28 -2.58
CA ARG A 131 -9.83 -9.13 -3.15
C ARG A 131 -10.32 -8.56 -4.48
N GLY A 132 -10.44 -9.43 -5.48
CA GLY A 132 -10.73 -9.06 -6.87
C GLY A 132 -12.15 -8.57 -7.18
N GLY A 133 -13.04 -8.46 -6.19
CA GLY A 133 -14.42 -7.99 -6.39
C GLY A 133 -14.51 -6.48 -6.57
N ASP A 134 -13.73 -5.73 -5.80
CA ASP A 134 -13.62 -4.28 -5.84
C ASP A 134 -12.17 -3.91 -5.52
N LEU A 135 -11.35 -3.72 -6.56
CA LEU A 135 -10.00 -3.21 -6.40
C LEU A 135 -10.09 -1.76 -5.93
N GLU A 136 -10.11 -1.57 -4.61
CA GLU A 136 -10.06 -0.24 -4.00
C GLU A 136 -8.81 0.51 -4.49
N GLN A 137 -8.92 1.83 -4.59
CA GLN A 137 -7.82 2.68 -5.08
C GLN A 137 -6.52 2.46 -4.30
N GLU A 138 -6.61 2.17 -3.00
CA GLU A 138 -5.46 1.89 -2.14
C GLU A 138 -4.79 0.53 -2.45
N ALA A 139 -5.56 -0.48 -2.86
CA ALA A 139 -5.05 -1.76 -3.34
C ALA A 139 -4.29 -1.61 -4.67
N ILE A 140 -4.82 -0.79 -5.58
CA ILE A 140 -4.15 -0.46 -6.84
C ILE A 140 -2.87 0.32 -6.57
N GLN A 141 -2.91 1.27 -5.63
CA GLN A 141 -1.75 2.04 -5.21
C GLN A 141 -0.64 1.14 -4.67
N TYR A 142 -0.96 0.21 -3.76
CA TYR A 142 -0.03 -0.79 -3.24
C TYR A 142 0.65 -1.59 -4.36
N MET A 143 -0.11 -2.09 -5.34
CA MET A 143 0.43 -2.90 -6.45
C MET A 143 1.29 -2.11 -7.45
N ASN A 144 1.22 -0.77 -7.42
CA ASN A 144 1.95 0.11 -8.35
C ASN A 144 3.28 0.64 -7.79
N VAL A 145 3.62 0.31 -6.53
CA VAL A 145 4.85 0.75 -5.84
C VAL A 145 5.93 -0.29 -5.99
#